data_AF-W7WYW9-F1
#
_entry.id   AF-W7WYW9-F1
#
_cell.length_a   1.000
_cell.length_b   1.000
_cell.length_c   1.000
_cell.angle_alpha   90.00
_cell.angle_beta   90.00
_cell.angle_gamma   90.00
#
_symmetry.space_group_name_H-M   'P 1'
#
loop_
_entity.id
_entity.type
_entity.pdbx_description
1 polymer ?
#
loop_
_entity_poly.entity_id
_entity_poly.type
_entity_poly.pdbx_seq_one_letter_code
_entity_poly.pdbx_strand_id
1 'polypeptide(L)'
;MIDITLQNFEAELIQASMQTPVLLDIWAPWCGPCKSLGPVLEKLEADYAGRFALAKLNSDDQPDIAGQLSQAFGVRSIPFCVMFVGGQPVDGFVGALPEAQIRSFLDKHVPSEDALAAEEEALEAEQLAAEGDNDAALAKLSDALAIAPGDDAIRADYVKRLLEAGRTADARRVYEPLAPKAIVDARASALGLWLDACEAAERARRRRRWPRRSVPTGATSRRASSWRRRCSPPSGRPKRWTNCSRS
;
A
#
# COMPACT_ATOMS: atom_id res chain seq x y z
N MET A 1 28.87 0.18 -2.37
CA MET A 1 29.79 -0.50 -1.45
C MET A 1 30.23 0.35 -0.26
N ILE A 2 29.87 -0.08 0.96
CA ILE A 2 30.23 0.55 2.23
C ILE A 2 30.80 -0.52 3.17
N ASP A 3 31.88 -0.21 3.90
CA ASP A 3 32.39 -1.07 4.97
C ASP A 3 31.68 -0.74 6.29
N ILE A 4 31.11 -1.77 6.91
CA ILE A 4 30.34 -1.66 8.14
C ILE A 4 31.27 -1.76 9.35
N THR A 5 31.09 -0.83 10.28
CA THR A 5 31.71 -0.77 11.59
C THR A 5 30.63 -0.61 12.65
N LEU A 6 30.96 -0.82 13.92
CA LEU A 6 30.02 -0.60 15.02
C LEU A 6 29.41 0.82 15.04
N GLN A 7 30.15 1.84 14.60
CA GLN A 7 29.69 3.23 14.61
C GLN A 7 28.68 3.52 13.51
N ASN A 8 28.81 2.88 12.34
CA ASN A 8 27.94 3.15 11.19
C ASN A 8 26.86 2.07 10.98
N PHE A 9 26.94 0.95 11.70
CA PHE A 9 26.01 -0.19 11.58
C PHE A 9 24.54 0.23 11.58
N GLU A 10 24.14 1.06 12.55
CA GLU A 10 22.74 1.51 12.64
C GLU A 10 22.33 2.33 11.41
N ALA A 11 23.12 3.33 11.02
CA ALA A 11 22.76 4.23 9.94
C ALA A 11 22.84 3.55 8.56
N GLU A 12 23.96 2.88 8.28
CA GLU A 12 24.30 2.39 6.93
C GLU A 12 23.76 1.00 6.63
N LEU A 13 23.31 0.25 7.65
CA LEU A 13 22.70 -1.06 7.46
C LEU A 13 21.23 -1.05 7.87
N ILE A 14 20.94 -0.73 9.14
CA ILE A 14 19.56 -0.83 9.66
C ILE A 14 18.67 0.24 9.01
N GLN A 15 19.00 1.51 9.16
CA GLN A 15 18.19 2.61 8.62
C GLN A 15 18.19 2.61 7.09
N ALA A 16 19.34 2.37 6.46
CA ALA A 16 19.44 2.23 5.01
C ALA A 16 18.52 1.11 4.48
N SER A 17 18.47 -0.05 5.16
CA SER A 17 17.59 -1.17 4.75
C SER A 17 16.09 -0.89 4.87
N MET A 18 15.68 0.18 5.54
CA MET A 18 14.28 0.64 5.54
C MET A 18 13.87 1.26 4.20
N GLN A 19 14.83 1.78 3.43
CA GLN A 19 14.59 2.42 2.14
C GLN A 19 15.00 1.51 0.97
N THR A 20 16.14 0.84 1.08
CA THR A 20 16.68 0.01 0.00
C THR A 20 17.27 -1.26 0.60
N PRO A 21 16.90 -2.47 0.13
CA PRO A 21 17.47 -3.72 0.61
C PRO A 21 19.00 -3.68 0.68
N VAL A 22 19.58 -4.13 1.79
CA VAL A 22 21.04 -4.16 1.97
C VAL A 22 21.52 -5.60 2.12
N LEU A 23 22.41 -6.02 1.23
CA LEU A 23 23.09 -7.30 1.34
C LEU A 23 24.41 -7.10 2.10
N LEU A 24 24.52 -7.66 3.29
CA LEU A 24 25.73 -7.65 4.10
C LEU A 24 26.60 -8.87 3.81
N ASP A 25 27.80 -8.69 3.26
CA ASP A 25 28.81 -9.73 3.08
C ASP A 25 29.79 -9.76 4.27
N ILE A 26 29.71 -10.83 5.06
CA ILE A 26 30.61 -11.07 6.19
C ILE A 26 31.80 -11.88 5.68
N TRP A 27 32.97 -11.26 5.68
CA TRP A 27 34.19 -11.77 5.07
C TRP A 27 35.41 -11.60 5.98
N ALA A 28 36.54 -12.19 5.58
CA ALA A 28 37.85 -11.97 6.21
C ALA A 28 38.99 -12.10 5.17
N PRO A 29 40.16 -11.47 5.37
CA PRO A 29 41.26 -11.48 4.40
C PRO A 29 41.87 -12.86 4.14
N TRP A 30 41.80 -13.75 5.13
CA TRP A 30 42.27 -15.14 5.05
C TRP A 30 41.24 -16.08 4.39
N CYS A 31 40.01 -15.62 4.17
CA CYS A 31 38.95 -16.42 3.55
C CYS A 31 39.17 -16.53 2.03
N GLY A 32 39.64 -17.70 1.57
CA GLY A 32 39.82 -17.98 0.14
C GLY A 32 38.53 -17.82 -0.69
N PRO A 33 37.41 -18.47 -0.34
CA PRO A 33 36.15 -18.37 -1.09
C PRO A 33 35.57 -16.95 -1.15
N CYS A 34 35.84 -16.10 -0.14
CA CYS A 34 35.40 -14.70 -0.12
C CYS A 34 36.01 -13.91 -1.29
N LYS A 35 37.24 -14.22 -1.69
CA LYS A 35 37.95 -13.54 -2.80
C LYS A 35 37.28 -13.77 -4.16
N SER A 36 36.62 -14.91 -4.36
CA SER A 36 35.83 -15.18 -5.56
C SER A 36 34.42 -14.60 -5.48
N LEU A 37 33.84 -14.51 -4.29
CA LEU A 37 32.47 -14.03 -4.09
C LEU A 37 32.36 -12.51 -4.24
N GLY A 38 33.30 -11.75 -3.69
CA GLY A 38 33.29 -10.28 -3.71
C GLY A 38 33.05 -9.67 -5.10
N PRO A 39 33.84 -10.02 -6.14
CA PRO A 39 33.64 -9.50 -7.50
C PRO A 39 32.28 -9.86 -8.12
N VAL A 40 31.70 -11.00 -7.74
CA VAL A 40 30.37 -11.41 -8.20
C VAL A 40 29.30 -10.53 -7.56
N LEU A 41 29.40 -10.26 -6.26
CA LEU A 41 28.48 -9.37 -5.54
C LEU A 41 28.58 -7.93 -6.06
N GLU A 42 29.79 -7.43 -6.30
CA GLU A 42 30.04 -6.11 -6.89
C GLU A 42 29.41 -5.96 -8.28
N LYS A 43 29.57 -6.98 -9.13
CA LYS A 43 28.91 -7.02 -10.44
C LYS A 43 27.40 -6.99 -10.30
N LEU A 44 26.83 -7.76 -9.37
CA LEU A 44 25.38 -7.78 -9.14
C LEU A 44 24.86 -6.45 -8.60
N GLU A 45 25.60 -5.78 -7.70
CA GLU A 45 25.23 -4.43 -7.21
C GLU A 45 25.12 -3.45 -8.38
N ALA A 46 26.05 -3.50 -9.33
CA ALA A 46 26.00 -2.68 -10.54
C ALA A 46 24.86 -3.08 -11.49
N ASP A 47 24.65 -4.37 -11.73
CA ASP A 47 23.60 -4.89 -12.63
C ASP A 47 22.19 -4.58 -12.11
N TYR A 48 22.00 -4.52 -10.79
CA TYR A 48 20.73 -4.16 -10.17
C TYR A 48 20.55 -2.65 -10.03
N ALA A 49 21.47 -1.83 -10.52
CA ALA A 49 21.31 -0.38 -10.68
C ALA A 49 20.76 0.35 -9.43
N GLY A 50 21.27 -0.01 -8.24
CA GLY A 50 20.86 0.62 -6.98
C GLY A 50 19.56 0.08 -6.35
N ARG A 51 18.94 -0.97 -6.92
CA ARG A 51 17.78 -1.64 -6.32
C ARG A 51 18.11 -2.36 -5.01
N PHE A 52 19.38 -2.67 -4.79
CA PHE A 52 19.92 -3.08 -3.49
C PHE A 52 21.30 -2.46 -3.29
N ALA A 53 21.75 -2.36 -2.04
CA ALA A 53 23.09 -1.92 -1.68
C ALA A 53 23.94 -3.07 -1.14
N LEU A 54 25.23 -3.11 -1.50
CA LEU A 54 26.19 -4.07 -0.96
C LEU A 54 26.98 -3.42 0.19
N ALA A 55 26.92 -4.07 1.34
CA ALA A 55 27.67 -3.71 2.53
C ALA A 55 28.65 -4.83 2.88
N LYS A 56 29.82 -4.50 3.40
CA LYS A 56 30.85 -5.48 3.77
C LYS A 56 31.18 -5.38 5.24
N LEU A 57 31.32 -6.51 5.91
CA LEU A 57 31.73 -6.59 7.31
C LEU A 57 32.96 -7.51 7.40
N ASN A 58 34.10 -6.94 7.77
CA ASN A 58 35.26 -7.77 8.10
C ASN A 58 35.05 -8.38 9.49
N SER A 59 34.97 -9.72 9.56
CA SER A 59 34.76 -10.43 10.83
C SER A 59 35.95 -10.32 11.79
N ASP A 60 37.16 -10.05 11.28
CA ASP A 60 38.34 -9.84 12.12
C ASP A 60 38.31 -8.47 12.80
N ASP A 61 37.81 -7.44 12.11
CA ASP A 61 37.75 -6.06 12.62
C ASP A 61 36.50 -5.83 13.49
N GLN A 62 35.40 -6.51 13.18
CA GLN A 62 34.10 -6.38 13.86
C GLN A 62 33.59 -7.74 14.36
N PRO A 63 34.33 -8.43 15.26
CA PRO A 63 34.00 -9.80 15.68
C PRO A 63 32.69 -9.90 16.45
N ASP A 64 32.31 -8.85 17.20
CA ASP A 64 31.07 -8.84 17.97
C ASP A 64 29.83 -8.84 17.07
N ILE A 65 29.82 -8.00 16.04
CA ILE A 65 28.71 -7.90 15.06
C ILE A 65 28.62 -9.21 14.26
N ALA A 66 29.76 -9.68 13.74
CA ALA A 66 29.81 -10.91 12.95
C ALA A 66 29.38 -12.12 13.79
N GLY A 67 29.79 -12.18 15.06
CA GLY A 67 29.43 -13.24 16.00
C GLY A 67 27.94 -13.26 16.32
N GLN A 68 27.32 -12.10 16.59
CA GLN A 68 25.89 -11.99 16.86
C GLN A 68 25.04 -12.44 15.66
N LEU A 69 25.35 -11.95 14.46
CA LEU A 69 24.64 -12.34 13.23
C LEU A 69 24.81 -13.84 12.94
N SER A 70 26.03 -14.36 13.09
CA SER A 70 26.32 -15.79 12.93
C SER A 70 25.50 -16.64 13.91
N GLN A 71 25.37 -16.22 15.18
CA GLN A 71 24.56 -16.92 16.17
C GLN A 71 23.06 -16.86 15.86
N ALA A 72 22.55 -15.70 15.44
CA ALA A 72 21.14 -15.52 15.11
C ALA A 72 20.68 -16.44 13.96
N PHE A 73 21.56 -16.67 12.98
CA PHE A 73 21.31 -17.54 11.84
C PHE A 73 21.84 -18.97 12.00
N GLY A 74 22.47 -19.30 13.13
CA GLY A 74 23.06 -20.62 13.36
C GLY A 74 24.24 -20.97 12.45
N VAL A 75 24.91 -19.95 11.89
CA VAL A 75 26.05 -20.08 10.97
C VAL A 75 27.36 -19.97 11.75
N ARG A 76 28.39 -20.68 11.30
CA ARG A 76 29.73 -20.68 11.94
C ARG A 76 30.89 -20.52 10.97
N SER A 77 30.59 -20.24 9.70
CA SER A 77 31.58 -20.20 8.63
C SER A 77 31.34 -19.00 7.74
N ILE A 78 32.44 -18.40 7.27
CA ILE A 78 32.45 -17.35 6.25
C ILE A 78 32.88 -17.92 4.89
N PRO A 79 32.47 -17.32 3.76
CA PRO A 79 31.62 -16.12 3.65
C PRO A 79 30.19 -16.40 4.09
N PHE A 80 29.58 -15.42 4.74
CA PHE A 80 28.18 -15.46 5.14
C PHE A 80 27.52 -14.15 4.73
N CYS A 81 26.49 -14.22 3.88
CA CYS A 81 25.75 -13.05 3.44
C CYS A 81 24.38 -12.99 4.09
N VAL A 82 23.97 -11.80 4.54
CA VAL A 82 22.68 -11.56 5.19
C VAL A 82 21.94 -10.46 4.45
N MET A 83 20.69 -10.69 4.09
CA MET A 83 19.81 -9.70 3.49
C MET A 83 19.05 -8.94 4.58
N PHE A 84 19.13 -7.62 4.56
CA PHE A 84 18.37 -6.73 5.41
C PHE A 84 17.31 -6.01 4.58
N VAL A 85 16.05 -6.07 5.02
CA VAL A 85 14.90 -5.38 4.42
C VAL A 85 14.03 -4.85 5.55
N GLY A 86 13.61 -3.59 5.47
CA GLY A 86 12.75 -2.97 6.47
C GLY A 86 13.43 -2.83 7.84
N GLY A 87 14.75 -2.69 7.91
CA GLY A 87 15.49 -2.59 9.16
C GLY A 87 15.72 -3.93 9.88
N GLN A 88 15.41 -5.06 9.23
CA GLN A 88 15.51 -6.39 9.85
C GLN A 88 16.26 -7.36 8.94
N PRO A 89 17.02 -8.32 9.50
CA PRO A 89 17.62 -9.39 8.71
C PRO A 89 16.53 -10.42 8.33
N VAL A 90 16.27 -10.58 7.04
CA VAL A 90 15.12 -11.36 6.53
C VAL A 90 15.51 -12.72 5.95
N ASP A 91 16.74 -12.87 5.47
CA ASP A 91 17.25 -14.10 4.86
C ASP A 91 18.78 -14.07 4.80
N GLY A 92 19.41 -15.20 4.47
CA GLY A 92 20.87 -15.27 4.31
C GLY A 92 21.36 -16.55 3.67
N PHE A 93 22.59 -16.54 3.16
CA PHE A 93 23.23 -17.71 2.57
C PHE A 93 24.71 -17.81 2.96
N VAL A 94 25.22 -19.05 2.97
CA VAL A 94 26.59 -19.35 3.40
C VAL A 94 27.39 -19.92 2.24
N GLY A 95 28.63 -19.47 2.11
CA GLY A 95 29.57 -19.94 1.11
C GLY A 95 29.54 -19.13 -0.19
N ALA A 96 30.49 -19.42 -1.06
CA ALA A 96 30.58 -18.81 -2.39
C ALA A 96 29.63 -19.54 -3.35
N LEU A 97 28.41 -19.01 -3.50
CA LEU A 97 27.41 -19.56 -4.42
C LEU A 97 27.65 -19.09 -5.86
N PRO A 98 27.17 -19.85 -6.87
CA PRO A 98 27.16 -19.39 -8.26
C PRO A 98 26.27 -18.15 -8.46
N GLU A 99 26.65 -17.26 -9.38
CA GLU A 99 25.93 -16.00 -9.67
C GLU A 99 24.42 -16.20 -9.86
N ALA A 100 24.00 -17.26 -10.59
CA ALA A 100 22.59 -17.55 -10.82
C ALA A 100 21.80 -17.82 -9.53
N GLN A 101 22.41 -18.49 -8.55
CA GLN A 101 21.76 -18.74 -7.26
C GLN A 101 21.67 -17.47 -6.43
N ILE A 102 22.69 -16.60 -6.50
CA ILE A 102 22.68 -15.30 -5.82
C ILE A 102 21.59 -14.41 -6.43
N ARG A 103 21.44 -14.37 -7.76
CA ARG A 103 20.33 -13.66 -8.43
C ARG A 103 18.97 -14.17 -7.96
N SER A 104 18.76 -15.49 -7.97
CA SER A 104 17.51 -16.07 -7.47
C SER A 104 17.25 -15.81 -5.98
N PHE A 105 18.30 -15.60 -5.19
CA PHE A 105 18.18 -15.17 -3.79
C PHE A 105 17.78 -13.68 -3.72
N LEU A 106 18.46 -12.81 -4.47
CA LEU A 106 18.17 -11.37 -4.53
C LEU A 106 16.75 -11.10 -5.04
N ASP A 107 16.29 -11.79 -6.09
CA ASP A 107 14.98 -11.58 -6.71
C ASP A 107 13.79 -11.85 -5.77
N LYS A 108 14.02 -12.53 -4.63
CA LYS A 108 12.99 -12.73 -3.59
C LYS A 108 12.78 -11.51 -2.70
N HIS A 109 13.80 -10.68 -2.58
CA HIS A 109 13.88 -9.62 -1.56
C HIS A 109 14.09 -8.23 -2.16
N VAL A 110 14.62 -8.17 -3.37
CA VAL A 110 14.89 -6.94 -4.11
C VAL A 110 13.71 -6.65 -5.03
N PRO A 111 13.12 -5.45 -4.98
CA PRO A 111 12.02 -5.09 -5.87
C PRO A 111 12.45 -5.19 -7.33
N SER A 112 11.52 -5.61 -8.19
CA SER A 112 11.73 -5.58 -9.64
C SER A 112 11.75 -4.14 -10.14
N GLU A 113 12.31 -3.93 -11.34
CA GLU A 113 12.29 -2.62 -12.00
C GLU A 113 10.86 -2.11 -12.19
N ASP A 114 9.95 -3.00 -12.61
CA ASP A 114 8.52 -2.69 -12.74
C ASP A 114 7.90 -2.30 -11.40
N ALA A 115 8.27 -2.97 -10.30
CA ALA A 115 7.74 -2.63 -8.97
C ALA A 115 8.17 -1.23 -8.53
N LEU A 116 9.44 -0.86 -8.77
CA LEU A 116 9.93 0.49 -8.44
C LEU A 116 9.30 1.57 -9.32
N ALA A 117 9.16 1.31 -10.62
CA ALA A 117 8.49 2.24 -11.51
C ALA A 117 7.02 2.42 -11.11
N ALA A 118 6.33 1.35 -10.72
CA ALA A 118 4.96 1.43 -10.22
C ALA A 118 4.87 2.22 -8.90
N GLU A 119 5.84 2.06 -7.99
CA GLU A 119 5.91 2.80 -6.74
C GLU A 119 6.20 4.30 -6.96
N GLU A 120 7.08 4.66 -7.89
CA GLU A 120 7.33 6.05 -8.29
C GLU A 120 6.06 6.72 -8.82
N GLU A 121 5.35 6.06 -9.74
CA GLU A 121 4.07 6.54 -10.27
C GLU A 121 3.02 6.69 -9.16
N ALA A 122 2.97 5.76 -8.20
CA ALA A 122 2.07 5.85 -7.05
C ALA A 122 2.42 7.02 -6.11
N LEU A 123 3.70 7.28 -5.86
CA LEU A 123 4.18 8.41 -5.06
C LEU A 123 3.84 9.75 -5.73
N GLU A 124 4.05 9.88 -7.04
CA GLU A 124 3.64 11.07 -7.79
C GLU A 124 2.13 11.29 -7.71
N ALA A 125 1.33 10.22 -7.78
CA ALA A 125 -0.12 10.33 -7.61
C ALA A 125 -0.51 10.90 -6.24
N GLU A 126 0.17 10.50 -5.18
CA GLU A 126 -0.09 11.04 -3.83
C GLU A 126 0.24 12.52 -3.73
N GLN A 127 1.34 12.96 -4.34
CA GLN A 127 1.73 14.36 -4.40
C GLN A 127 0.68 15.21 -5.14
N LEU A 128 0.27 14.78 -6.33
CA LEU A 128 -0.78 15.46 -7.11
C LEU A 128 -2.11 15.51 -6.37
N ALA A 129 -2.47 14.43 -5.67
CA ALA A 129 -3.67 14.40 -4.84
C ALA A 129 -3.59 15.39 -3.67
N ALA A 130 -2.41 15.55 -3.05
CA ALA A 130 -2.17 16.52 -1.99
C ALA A 130 -2.26 17.98 -2.50
N GLU A 131 -1.89 18.22 -3.76
CA GLU A 131 -2.06 19.49 -4.46
C GLU A 131 -3.51 19.75 -4.91
N GLY A 132 -4.37 18.72 -4.84
CA GLY A 132 -5.79 18.79 -5.19
C GLY A 132 -6.11 18.42 -6.64
N ASP A 133 -5.11 18.02 -7.44
CA ASP A 133 -5.31 17.53 -8.80
C ASP A 133 -5.69 16.03 -8.79
N ASN A 134 -6.96 15.79 -8.49
CA ASN A 134 -7.49 14.43 -8.36
C ASN A 134 -7.48 13.65 -9.69
N ASP A 135 -7.67 14.31 -10.83
CA ASP A 135 -7.71 13.63 -12.14
C ASP A 135 -6.30 13.19 -12.57
N ALA A 136 -5.29 14.04 -12.36
CA ALA A 136 -3.90 13.66 -12.61
C ALA A 136 -3.43 12.55 -11.67
N ALA A 137 -3.79 12.62 -10.39
CA ALA A 137 -3.51 11.55 -9.43
C ALA A 137 -4.14 10.20 -9.84
N LEU A 138 -5.38 10.22 -10.34
CA LEU A 138 -6.06 9.02 -10.85
C LEU A 138 -5.37 8.44 -12.08
N ALA A 139 -4.82 9.28 -12.97
CA ALA A 139 -4.06 8.82 -14.12
C ALA A 139 -2.78 8.09 -13.67
N LYS A 140 -2.03 8.70 -12.74
CA LYS A 140 -0.79 8.13 -12.19
C LYS A 140 -1.00 6.80 -11.48
N LEU A 141 -2.05 6.67 -10.67
CA LEU A 141 -2.41 5.37 -10.06
C LEU A 141 -2.85 4.32 -11.10
N SER A 142 -3.45 4.74 -12.20
CA SER A 142 -3.79 3.83 -13.30
C SER A 142 -2.53 3.32 -14.01
N ASP A 143 -1.56 4.20 -14.25
CA ASP A 143 -0.28 3.85 -14.89
C ASP A 143 0.54 2.94 -13.99
N ALA A 144 0.63 3.25 -12.69
CA ALA A 144 1.25 2.39 -11.68
C ALA A 144 0.67 0.96 -11.69
N LEU A 145 -0.66 0.84 -11.71
CA LEU A 145 -1.34 -0.47 -11.74
C LEU A 145 -1.18 -1.19 -13.08
N ALA A 146 -0.97 -0.47 -14.18
CA ALA A 146 -0.65 -1.07 -15.47
C ALA A 146 0.75 -1.70 -15.47
N ILE A 147 1.71 -1.08 -14.79
CA ILE A 147 3.07 -1.60 -14.60
C ILE A 147 3.07 -2.80 -13.65
N ALA A 148 2.39 -2.68 -12.49
CA ALA A 148 2.29 -3.74 -11.50
C ALA A 148 0.84 -4.21 -11.27
N PRO A 149 0.23 -4.98 -12.19
CA PRO A 149 -1.16 -5.45 -12.05
C PRO A 149 -1.38 -6.38 -10.86
N GLY A 150 -0.32 -6.94 -10.28
CA GLY A 150 -0.40 -7.81 -9.11
C GLY A 150 -0.50 -7.05 -7.78
N ASP A 151 -0.18 -5.76 -7.77
CA ASP A 151 -0.06 -4.98 -6.54
C ASP A 151 -1.45 -4.58 -6.00
N ASP A 152 -1.85 -5.24 -4.92
CA ASP A 152 -3.12 -4.97 -4.27
C ASP A 152 -3.14 -3.65 -3.49
N ALA A 153 -1.98 -3.17 -3.01
CA ALA A 153 -1.90 -1.91 -2.28
C ALA A 153 -2.15 -0.74 -3.23
N ILE A 154 -1.44 -0.70 -4.37
CA ILE A 154 -1.66 0.30 -5.43
C ILE A 154 -3.11 0.23 -5.93
N ARG A 155 -3.63 -0.98 -6.16
CA ARG A 155 -5.03 -1.17 -6.55
C ARG A 155 -6.01 -0.62 -5.52
N ALA A 156 -5.78 -0.86 -4.23
CA ALA A 156 -6.63 -0.37 -3.15
C ALA A 156 -6.57 1.16 -3.03
N ASP A 157 -5.40 1.77 -3.24
CA ASP A 157 -5.24 3.23 -3.32
C ASP A 157 -6.01 3.83 -4.50
N TYR A 158 -5.94 3.18 -5.66
CA TYR A 158 -6.68 3.61 -6.84
C TYR A 158 -8.20 3.53 -6.64
N VAL A 159 -8.71 2.41 -6.10
CA VAL A 159 -10.14 2.25 -5.76
C VAL A 159 -10.59 3.34 -4.79
N LYS A 160 -9.81 3.60 -3.74
CA LYS A 160 -10.11 4.64 -2.75
C LYS A 160 -10.28 6.00 -3.42
N ARG A 161 -9.32 6.42 -4.25
CA ARG A 161 -9.40 7.73 -4.95
C ARG A 161 -10.55 7.80 -5.94
N LEU A 162 -10.85 6.72 -6.66
CA LEU A 162 -12.02 6.67 -7.54
C LEU A 162 -13.34 6.89 -6.76
N LEU A 163 -13.45 6.31 -5.56
CA LEU A 163 -14.61 6.51 -4.68
C LEU A 163 -14.69 7.95 -4.15
N GLU A 164 -13.56 8.56 -3.77
CA GLU A 164 -13.48 9.97 -3.35
C GLU A 164 -13.93 10.92 -4.48
N ALA A 165 -13.55 10.62 -5.73
CA ALA A 165 -13.96 11.34 -6.92
C ALA A 165 -15.42 11.03 -7.36
N GLY A 166 -16.12 10.12 -6.67
CA GLY A 166 -17.49 9.71 -7.03
C GLY A 166 -17.58 8.86 -8.30
N ARG A 167 -16.48 8.31 -8.79
CA ARG A 167 -16.39 7.44 -9.97
C ARG A 167 -16.71 5.98 -9.61
N THR A 168 -17.87 5.76 -9.01
CA THR A 168 -18.31 4.46 -8.44
C THR A 168 -18.22 3.30 -9.43
N ALA A 169 -18.63 3.52 -10.68
CA ALA A 169 -18.65 2.48 -11.70
C ALA A 169 -17.23 2.01 -12.10
N ASP A 170 -16.28 2.93 -12.14
CA ASP A 170 -14.87 2.63 -12.44
C ASP A 170 -14.25 1.91 -11.23
N ALA A 171 -14.52 2.40 -10.01
CA ALA A 171 -14.06 1.77 -8.76
C ALA A 171 -14.49 0.30 -8.64
N ARG A 172 -15.72 -0.05 -9.06
CA ARG A 172 -16.21 -1.44 -9.07
C ARG A 172 -15.37 -2.37 -9.95
N ARG A 173 -14.96 -1.90 -11.13
CA ARG A 173 -14.15 -2.70 -12.05
C ARG A 173 -12.76 -2.95 -11.47
N VAL A 174 -12.13 -1.90 -10.96
CA VAL A 174 -10.78 -1.97 -10.37
C VAL A 174 -10.77 -2.82 -9.10
N TYR A 175 -11.86 -2.79 -8.31
CA TYR A 175 -11.97 -3.57 -7.07
C TYR A 175 -12.18 -5.07 -7.29
N GLU A 176 -12.63 -5.52 -8.47
CA GLU A 176 -12.99 -6.93 -8.71
C GLU A 176 -11.91 -7.93 -8.27
N PRO A 177 -10.61 -7.74 -8.58
CA PRO A 177 -9.55 -8.64 -8.12
C PRO A 177 -9.30 -8.61 -6.60
N LEU A 178 -9.68 -7.54 -5.90
CA LEU A 178 -9.58 -7.43 -4.44
C LEU A 178 -10.75 -8.13 -3.73
N ALA A 179 -11.89 -8.31 -4.41
CA ALA A 179 -13.11 -8.80 -3.79
C ALA A 179 -12.93 -10.16 -3.05
N PRO A 180 -12.21 -11.17 -3.59
CA PRO A 180 -11.96 -12.42 -2.87
C PRO A 180 -11.08 -12.24 -1.62
N LYS A 181 -10.23 -11.21 -1.62
CA LYS A 181 -9.26 -10.92 -0.55
C LYS A 181 -9.88 -10.13 0.61
N ALA A 182 -11.07 -9.56 0.42
CA ALA A 182 -11.81 -8.80 1.43
C ALA A 182 -12.17 -9.58 2.72
N ILE A 183 -12.05 -10.92 2.69
CA ILE A 183 -12.24 -11.77 3.87
C ILE A 183 -11.05 -11.64 4.84
N VAL A 184 -9.85 -11.48 4.31
CA VAL A 184 -8.60 -11.46 5.09
C VAL A 184 -8.00 -10.06 5.21
N ASP A 185 -8.19 -9.21 4.20
CA ASP A 185 -7.71 -7.83 4.19
C ASP A 185 -8.82 -6.86 4.60
N ALA A 186 -8.62 -6.22 5.75
CA ALA A 186 -9.52 -5.22 6.30
C ALA A 186 -9.67 -4.00 5.39
N ARG A 187 -8.61 -3.61 4.67
CA ARG A 187 -8.62 -2.48 3.73
C ARG A 187 -9.51 -2.79 2.53
N ALA A 188 -9.30 -3.95 1.90
CA ALA A 188 -10.18 -4.43 0.85
C ALA A 188 -11.65 -4.54 1.32
N SER A 189 -11.88 -5.09 2.52
CA SER A 189 -13.23 -5.18 3.11
C SER A 189 -13.91 -3.82 3.25
N ALA A 190 -13.21 -2.82 3.79
CA ALA A 190 -13.73 -1.48 3.98
C ALA A 190 -14.07 -0.80 2.64
N LEU A 191 -13.20 -0.95 1.63
CA LEU A 191 -13.44 -0.41 0.28
C LEU A 191 -14.67 -1.05 -0.38
N GLY A 192 -14.85 -2.37 -0.21
CA GLY A 192 -16.04 -3.07 -0.70
C GLY A 192 -17.33 -2.52 -0.09
N LEU A 193 -17.35 -2.33 1.23
CA LEU A 193 -18.52 -1.76 1.93
C LEU A 193 -18.82 -0.32 1.51
N TRP A 194 -17.79 0.51 1.34
CA TRP A 194 -17.97 1.88 0.85
C TRP A 194 -18.54 1.90 -0.56
N LEU A 195 -17.99 1.08 -1.46
CA LEU A 195 -18.47 0.95 -2.82
C LEU A 195 -19.94 0.52 -2.89
N ASP A 196 -20.32 -0.51 -2.12
CA ASP A 196 -21.70 -0.99 -2.04
C ASP A 196 -22.66 0.11 -1.54
N ALA A 197 -22.20 0.93 -0.58
CA ALA A 197 -22.95 2.06 -0.07
C ALA A 197 -23.15 3.16 -1.14
N CYS A 198 -22.11 3.47 -1.91
CA CYS A 198 -22.19 4.41 -3.03
C CYS A 198 -23.18 3.93 -4.11
N GLU A 199 -23.12 2.65 -4.50
CA GLU A 199 -24.06 2.07 -5.48
C GLU A 199 -25.50 2.02 -4.95
N ALA A 200 -25.69 1.73 -3.67
CA ALA A 200 -27.01 1.79 -3.04
C ALA A 200 -27.59 3.22 -3.04
N ALA A 201 -26.75 4.23 -2.74
CA ALA A 201 -27.15 5.64 -2.77
C ALA A 201 -27.54 6.09 -4.19
N GLU A 202 -26.77 5.70 -5.21
CA GLU A 202 -27.09 5.99 -6.61
C GLU A 202 -28.41 5.35 -7.06
N ARG A 203 -28.63 4.07 -6.72
CA ARG A 203 -29.88 3.37 -7.00
C ARG A 203 -31.07 4.06 -6.34
N ALA A 204 -30.92 4.51 -5.09
CA ALA A 204 -31.96 5.25 -4.37
C ALA A 204 -32.28 6.61 -5.04
N ARG A 205 -31.26 7.35 -5.51
CA ARG A 205 -31.43 8.60 -6.26
C ARG A 205 -32.21 8.37 -7.56
N ARG A 206 -31.88 7.31 -8.31
CA ARG A 206 -32.59 6.95 -9.56
C ARG A 206 -34.06 6.64 -9.31
N ARG A 207 -34.39 5.88 -8.25
CA ARG A 207 -35.78 5.54 -7.89
C ARG A 207 -36.62 6.75 -7.48
N ARG A 208 -36.01 7.76 -6.85
CA ARG A 208 -36.70 9.01 -6.46
C ARG A 208 -37.03 9.92 -7.64
N ARG A 209 -36.41 9.72 -8.81
CA ARG A 209 -36.73 10.43 -10.05
C ARG A 209 -37.99 9.83 -10.69
N TRP A 210 -39.10 9.82 -9.97
CA TRP A 210 -40.41 9.52 -10.54
C TRP A 210 -40.74 10.60 -11.58
N PRO A 211 -41.24 10.26 -12.78
CA PRO A 211 -41.64 11.29 -13.74
C PRO A 211 -42.74 12.12 -13.06
N ARG A 212 -42.55 13.45 -12.97
CA ARG A 212 -43.63 14.35 -12.55
C ARG A 212 -44.87 13.93 -13.34
N ARG A 213 -45.86 13.33 -12.69
CA ARG A 213 -47.14 13.03 -13.32
C ARG A 213 -47.58 14.34 -13.96
N SER A 214 -47.59 14.39 -15.29
CA SER A 214 -48.24 15.48 -16.01
C SER A 214 -49.68 15.47 -15.51
N VAL A 215 -50.03 16.46 -14.70
CA VAL A 215 -51.42 16.71 -14.33
C VAL A 215 -52.14 16.90 -15.66
N PRO A 216 -53.15 16.08 -16.01
CA PRO A 216 -53.88 16.29 -17.25
C PRO A 216 -54.53 17.67 -17.18
N THR A 217 -54.01 18.62 -17.95
CA THR A 217 -54.69 19.91 -18.22
C THR A 217 -55.87 19.62 -19.14
N GLY A 218 -56.95 19.11 -18.56
CA GLY A 218 -58.11 18.67 -19.35
C GLY A 218 -59.14 17.90 -18.55
N ALA A 219 -59.57 18.41 -17.39
CA ALA A 219 -60.79 17.94 -16.72
C ALA A 219 -61.61 19.14 -16.24
N THR A 220 -62.21 19.84 -17.19
CA THR A 220 -63.44 20.61 -16.93
C THR A 220 -64.54 19.63 -16.55
N SER A 221 -64.92 19.61 -15.27
CA SER A 221 -66.33 19.83 -14.84
C SER A 221 -66.63 19.26 -13.46
N ARG A 222 -67.20 20.16 -12.63
CA ARG A 222 -68.26 19.92 -11.63
C ARG A 222 -68.16 18.66 -10.77
N ARG A 223 -67.50 18.77 -9.63
CA ARG A 223 -67.99 18.32 -8.31
C ARG A 223 -67.06 18.81 -7.20
N ALA A 224 -67.08 20.12 -6.96
CA ALA A 224 -66.45 20.74 -5.81
C ALA A 224 -67.49 20.86 -4.68
N SER A 225 -67.77 19.78 -3.96
CA SER A 225 -68.52 19.84 -2.68
C SER A 225 -68.63 18.47 -2.01
N SER A 226 -67.57 18.03 -1.30
CA SER A 226 -67.76 17.13 -0.14
C SER A 226 -66.54 16.90 0.76
N TRP A 227 -65.32 17.30 0.39
CA TRP A 227 -64.14 17.00 1.21
C TRP A 227 -63.43 18.26 1.73
N ARG A 228 -64.09 19.02 2.60
CA ARG A 228 -63.44 19.99 3.51
C ARG A 228 -64.07 19.90 4.90
N ARG A 229 -63.91 18.77 5.58
CA ARG A 229 -64.03 18.68 7.05
C ARG A 229 -63.14 17.58 7.60
N ARG A 230 -61.88 17.90 7.91
CA ARG A 230 -61.19 17.56 9.17
C ARG A 230 -59.76 18.09 9.12
N CYS A 231 -59.23 18.38 10.30
CA CYS A 231 -57.89 18.91 10.60
C CYS A 231 -57.80 20.44 10.62
N SER A 232 -58.49 21.06 11.59
CA SER A 232 -57.94 22.23 12.29
C SER A 232 -57.14 21.73 13.51
N PRO A 233 -55.95 22.29 13.81
CA PRO A 233 -55.18 21.94 15.01
C PRO A 233 -55.77 22.60 16.27
N PRO A 234 -55.74 21.96 17.45
CA PRO A 234 -56.12 22.61 18.69
C PRO A 234 -55.02 23.58 19.15
N SER A 235 -55.42 24.83 19.37
CA SER A 235 -54.64 25.89 20.00
C SER A 235 -54.48 25.65 21.51
N GLY A 236 -53.25 25.69 22.03
CA GLY A 236 -53.03 25.67 23.49
C GLY A 236 -51.58 25.68 23.98
N ARG A 237 -51.02 26.90 24.12
CA ARG A 237 -49.90 27.42 24.95
C ARG A 237 -48.62 26.57 25.22
N PRO A 238 -47.42 27.21 25.21
CA PRO A 238 -46.16 26.56 25.51
C PRO A 238 -45.95 26.42 27.03
N LYS A 239 -45.67 25.20 27.52
CA LYS A 239 -45.15 24.98 28.88
C LYS A 239 -43.63 24.89 28.84
N ARG A 240 -43.01 25.93 29.40
CA ARG A 240 -41.63 26.04 29.87
C ARG A 240 -41.29 24.83 30.74
N TRP A 241 -40.18 24.13 30.44
CA TRP A 241 -39.57 23.19 31.39
C TRP A 241 -38.23 23.76 31.84
N THR A 242 -38.22 24.19 33.09
CA THR A 242 -37.05 24.50 33.90
C THR A 242 -36.37 23.21 34.37
N ASN A 243 -35.05 23.27 34.51
CA ASN A 243 -34.17 22.33 35.21
C ASN A 243 -34.80 21.71 36.47
N CYS A 244 -34.57 20.42 36.68
CA CYS A 244 -34.33 19.87 38.02
C CYS A 244 -33.40 18.65 37.95
N SER A 245 -32.53 18.58 38.94
CA SER A 245 -31.33 17.78 39.11
C SER A 245 -31.54 16.34 39.59
N ARG A 246 -30.48 15.53 39.42
CA ARG A 246 -30.00 14.36 40.19
C ARG A 246 -30.97 13.66 41.16
N SER A 247 -31.04 12.33 40.99
CA SER A 247 -30.66 11.34 42.01
C SER A 247 -29.99 10.16 41.30
#